data_AF-Q23BU2-F1
#
_entry.id   AF-Q23BU2-F1
#
_cell.length_a   1.000
_cell.length_b   1.000
_cell.length_c   1.000
_cell.angle_alpha   90.00
_cell.angle_beta   90.00
_cell.angle_gamma   90.00
#
_symmetry.space_group_name_H-M   'P 1'
#
loop_
_entity.id
_entity.type
_entity.pdbx_description
1 polymer ?
#
loop_
_entity_poly.entity_id
_entity_poly.type
_entity_poly.pdbx_seq_one_letter_code
_entity_poly.pdbx_strand_id
1 'polypeptide(L)'
;MSEQQEDQNLTKLVQDIQQNLEEAQQKQDRAEEEIKAYNEENYDSYQAQLDSQTKIETCEIDLQNDKEKYQILLRNIESAKATQNDLEKDIKSGEVELSQAKDQEKELDTKIKEEDKQIQKTETEIGKYENEMSQCQQQLQDKQIEIDSLKVKKNDKENIINRIKGDNSKEQQSQVLQKQEEMLNLQEELEMQEKHQQNIRNRSEAASKKKASLSETLNKLKLSNKTNKQELDQTKKDIKKKEESLTNYKGQLADVKNELNTFQKNQETMIENISTLGKQKVEEYKNYLAAAKKIEQNERKIEQNLNELRFQRQAILDYRMKIIEIQQKISQQSLNTKVQQKAIKN
;
A
#
# COMPACT_ATOMS: atom_id res chain seq x y z
N MET A 1 -14.62 -73.97 -92.71
CA MET A 1 -13.71 -72.83 -92.87
C MET A 1 -12.30 -73.39 -92.92
N SER A 2 -11.41 -72.88 -93.78
CA SER A 2 -10.05 -73.45 -93.89
C SER A 2 -9.24 -73.12 -92.63
N GLU A 3 -8.41 -74.06 -92.17
CA GLU A 3 -7.53 -73.88 -90.99
C GLU A 3 -6.68 -72.59 -91.08
N GLN A 4 -6.33 -72.14 -92.29
CA GLN A 4 -5.64 -70.87 -92.55
C GLN A 4 -6.41 -69.63 -92.10
N GLN A 5 -7.74 -69.63 -92.20
CA GLN A 5 -8.57 -68.48 -91.85
C GLN A 5 -8.76 -68.37 -90.32
N GLU A 6 -8.72 -69.51 -89.62
CA GLU A 6 -8.75 -69.59 -88.16
C GLU A 6 -7.40 -69.17 -87.55
N ASP A 7 -6.28 -69.61 -88.14
CA ASP A 7 -4.92 -69.16 -87.77
C ASP A 7 -4.71 -67.65 -87.97
N GLN A 8 -5.25 -67.08 -89.06
CA GLN A 8 -5.21 -65.63 -89.28
C GLN A 8 -6.04 -64.86 -88.24
N ASN A 9 -7.20 -65.38 -87.85
CA ASN A 9 -8.03 -64.78 -86.81
C ASN A 9 -7.39 -64.85 -85.42
N LEU A 10 -6.74 -65.97 -85.08
CA LEU A 10 -5.98 -66.14 -83.85
C LEU A 10 -4.75 -65.23 -83.81
N THR A 11 -4.05 -65.07 -84.95
CA THR A 11 -2.90 -64.16 -85.07
C THR A 11 -3.31 -62.71 -84.87
N LYS A 12 -4.42 -62.28 -85.46
CA LYS A 12 -4.96 -60.93 -85.28
C LYS A 12 -5.38 -60.69 -83.82
N LEU A 13 -6.03 -61.67 -83.20
CA LEU A 13 -6.40 -61.59 -81.79
C LEU A 13 -5.18 -61.48 -80.87
N VAL A 14 -4.08 -62.18 -81.16
CA VAL A 14 -2.82 -62.05 -80.41
C VAL A 14 -2.23 -60.65 -80.56
N GLN A 15 -2.23 -60.07 -81.76
CA GLN A 15 -1.76 -58.71 -82.00
C GLN A 15 -2.61 -57.68 -81.24
N ASP A 16 -3.94 -57.80 -81.29
CA ASP A 16 -4.85 -56.91 -80.58
C ASP A 16 -4.65 -57.00 -79.05
N ILE A 17 -4.41 -58.21 -78.50
CA ILE A 17 -4.14 -58.37 -77.06
C ILE A 17 -2.74 -57.84 -76.69
N GLN A 18 -1.74 -57.98 -77.56
CA GLN A 18 -0.40 -57.41 -77.33
C GLN A 18 -0.42 -55.88 -77.33
N GLN A 19 -1.16 -55.26 -78.25
CA GLN A 19 -1.36 -53.81 -78.24
C GLN A 19 -2.05 -53.35 -76.94
N ASN A 20 -3.12 -54.03 -76.53
CA ASN A 20 -3.81 -53.72 -75.28
C ASN A 20 -2.92 -53.92 -74.03
N LEU A 21 -2.01 -54.92 -74.06
CA LEU A 21 -1.03 -55.14 -72.99
C LEU A 21 -0.01 -53.99 -72.93
N GLU A 22 0.45 -53.50 -74.07
CA GLU A 22 1.40 -52.39 -74.15
C GLU A 22 0.76 -51.06 -73.70
N GLU A 23 -0.48 -50.80 -74.12
CA GLU A 23 -1.25 -49.66 -73.65
C GLU A 23 -1.48 -49.70 -72.13
N ALA A 24 -1.73 -50.89 -71.56
CA ALA A 24 -1.90 -51.04 -70.12
C ALA A 24 -0.57 -50.86 -69.36
N GLN A 25 0.56 -51.31 -69.91
CA GLN A 25 1.89 -51.11 -69.32
C GLN A 25 2.28 -49.62 -69.31
N GLN A 26 2.06 -48.90 -70.41
CA GLN A 26 2.32 -47.46 -70.47
C GLN A 26 1.48 -46.68 -69.44
N LYS A 27 0.25 -47.12 -69.19
CA LYS A 27 -0.59 -46.51 -68.17
C LYS A 27 -0.10 -46.80 -66.74
N GLN A 28 0.42 -47.99 -66.48
CA GLN A 28 1.07 -48.32 -65.21
C GLN A 28 2.29 -47.43 -64.96
N ASP A 29 3.17 -47.29 -65.95
CA ASP A 29 4.40 -46.51 -65.82
C ASP A 29 4.09 -45.02 -65.54
N ARG A 30 3.06 -44.46 -66.22
CA ARG A 30 2.58 -43.09 -65.93
C ARG A 30 2.06 -42.94 -64.50
N ALA A 31 1.28 -43.90 -64.02
CA ALA A 31 0.76 -43.86 -62.65
C ALA A 31 1.89 -43.96 -61.60
N GLU A 32 2.96 -44.71 -61.87
CA GLU A 32 4.15 -44.77 -61.00
C GLU A 32 4.93 -43.44 -60.99
N GLU A 33 5.11 -42.80 -62.15
CA GLU A 33 5.71 -41.46 -62.25
C GLU A 33 4.88 -40.41 -61.52
N GLU A 34 3.55 -40.45 -61.62
CA GLU A 34 2.65 -39.55 -60.89
C GLU A 34 2.75 -39.73 -59.38
N ILE A 35 2.89 -40.97 -58.88
CA ILE A 35 3.13 -41.26 -57.46
C ILE A 35 4.47 -40.69 -56.99
N LYS A 36 5.51 -40.77 -57.84
CA LYS A 36 6.82 -40.20 -57.51
C LYS A 36 6.76 -38.66 -57.49
N ALA A 37 6.15 -38.04 -58.49
CA ALA A 37 5.95 -36.59 -58.57
C ALA A 37 5.14 -36.08 -57.36
N TYR A 38 4.14 -36.83 -56.90
CA TYR A 38 3.42 -36.51 -55.67
C TYR A 38 4.35 -36.42 -54.45
N ASN A 39 5.25 -37.38 -54.26
CA ASN A 39 6.09 -37.43 -53.06
C ASN A 39 7.03 -36.22 -53.03
N GLU A 40 7.51 -35.81 -54.21
CA GLU A 40 8.32 -34.61 -54.38
C GLU A 40 7.49 -33.33 -54.17
N GLU A 41 6.27 -33.25 -54.71
CA GLU A 41 5.40 -32.07 -54.61
C GLU A 41 4.82 -31.85 -53.20
N ASN A 42 4.68 -32.91 -52.40
CA ASN A 42 4.15 -32.83 -51.04
C ASN A 42 5.20 -32.67 -49.95
N TYR A 43 6.49 -32.90 -50.26
CA TYR A 43 7.57 -32.76 -49.30
C TYR A 43 7.56 -31.39 -48.61
N ASP A 44 7.44 -30.32 -49.40
CA ASP A 44 7.36 -28.94 -48.90
C ASP A 44 6.11 -28.70 -48.04
N SER A 45 4.99 -29.35 -48.36
CA SER A 45 3.74 -29.23 -47.59
C SER A 45 3.85 -29.92 -46.23
N TYR A 46 4.48 -31.09 -46.16
CA TYR A 46 4.76 -31.78 -44.90
C TYR A 46 5.75 -31.00 -44.05
N GLN A 47 6.82 -30.46 -44.65
CA GLN A 47 7.77 -29.63 -43.93
C GLN A 47 7.11 -28.36 -43.37
N ALA A 48 6.29 -27.68 -44.17
CA ALA A 48 5.54 -26.51 -43.72
C ALA A 48 4.58 -26.82 -42.56
N GLN A 49 3.96 -28.01 -42.56
CA GLN A 49 3.10 -28.46 -41.46
C GLN A 49 3.90 -28.69 -40.16
N LEU A 50 5.05 -29.36 -40.25
CA LEU A 50 5.95 -29.59 -39.09
C LEU A 50 6.49 -28.27 -38.52
N ASP A 51 6.90 -27.36 -39.41
CA ASP A 51 7.40 -26.04 -39.01
C ASP A 51 6.29 -25.23 -38.32
N SER A 52 5.06 -25.25 -38.88
CA SER A 52 3.90 -24.57 -38.28
C SER A 52 3.56 -25.17 -36.91
N GLN A 53 3.62 -26.49 -36.77
CA GLN A 53 3.38 -27.17 -35.49
C GLN A 53 4.41 -26.77 -34.43
N THR A 54 5.69 -26.78 -34.78
CA THR A 54 6.78 -26.36 -33.87
C THR A 54 6.59 -24.92 -33.39
N LYS A 55 6.18 -24.02 -34.29
CA LYS A 55 5.89 -22.62 -33.94
C LYS A 55 4.67 -22.48 -33.02
N ILE A 56 3.61 -23.25 -33.26
CA ILE A 56 2.42 -23.28 -32.40
C ILE A 56 2.82 -23.70 -30.98
N GLU A 57 3.57 -24.79 -30.84
CA GLU A 57 4.04 -25.30 -29.54
C GLU A 57 4.91 -24.27 -28.79
N THR A 58 5.80 -23.59 -29.52
CA THR A 58 6.63 -22.51 -28.93
C THR A 58 5.75 -21.35 -28.44
N CYS A 59 4.78 -20.91 -29.25
CA CYS A 59 3.84 -19.86 -28.85
C CYS A 59 2.99 -20.26 -27.64
N GLU A 60 2.65 -21.55 -27.48
CA GLU A 60 1.89 -22.04 -26.32
C GLU A 60 2.69 -21.94 -25.03
N ILE A 61 3.96 -22.31 -25.08
CA ILE A 61 4.87 -22.20 -23.94
C ILE A 61 5.03 -20.72 -23.54
N ASP A 62 5.28 -19.83 -24.50
CA ASP A 62 5.43 -18.40 -24.24
C ASP A 62 4.16 -17.78 -23.65
N LEU A 63 2.99 -18.13 -24.20
CA LEU A 63 1.70 -17.64 -23.71
C LEU A 63 1.43 -18.13 -22.27
N GLN A 64 1.77 -19.38 -21.95
CA GLN A 64 1.61 -19.93 -20.60
C GLN A 64 2.54 -19.23 -19.61
N ASN A 65 3.81 -19.02 -19.98
CA ASN A 65 4.77 -18.28 -19.15
C ASN A 65 4.30 -16.85 -18.86
N ASP A 66 3.79 -16.14 -19.86
CA ASP A 66 3.29 -14.77 -19.67
C ASP A 66 2.00 -14.72 -18.85
N LYS A 67 1.14 -15.74 -18.96
CA LYS A 67 -0.04 -15.87 -18.09
C LYS A 67 0.35 -16.05 -16.61
N GLU A 68 1.39 -16.82 -16.32
CA GLU A 68 1.90 -17.01 -14.95
C GLU A 68 2.50 -15.71 -14.40
N LYS A 69 3.31 -15.00 -15.19
CA LYS A 69 3.84 -13.69 -14.81
C LYS A 69 2.71 -12.68 -14.55
N TYR A 70 1.67 -12.68 -15.38
CA TYR A 70 0.51 -11.81 -15.20
C TYR A 70 -0.23 -12.10 -13.88
N GLN A 71 -0.38 -13.37 -13.49
CA GLN A 71 -0.97 -13.72 -12.20
C GLN A 71 -0.12 -13.25 -11.01
N ILE A 72 1.21 -13.37 -11.10
CA ILE A 72 2.11 -12.83 -10.08
C ILE A 72 1.97 -11.31 -9.97
N LEU A 73 1.92 -10.62 -11.11
CA LEU A 73 1.74 -9.17 -11.16
C LEU A 73 0.41 -8.74 -10.52
N LEU A 74 -0.69 -9.45 -10.78
CA LEU A 74 -1.98 -9.17 -10.14
C LEU A 74 -1.89 -9.29 -8.61
N ARG A 75 -1.24 -10.33 -8.08
CA ARG A 75 -1.04 -10.48 -6.63
C ARG A 75 -0.19 -9.34 -6.05
N ASN A 76 0.84 -8.90 -6.77
CA ASN A 76 1.66 -7.77 -6.34
C ASN A 76 0.85 -6.46 -6.31
N ILE A 77 -0.01 -6.22 -7.30
CA ILE A 77 -0.92 -5.07 -7.33
C ILE A 77 -1.89 -5.11 -6.15
N GLU A 78 -2.51 -6.27 -5.87
CA GLU A 78 -3.43 -6.43 -4.74
C GLU A 78 -2.74 -6.17 -3.40
N SER A 79 -1.55 -6.74 -3.22
CA SER A 79 -0.73 -6.52 -2.03
C SER A 79 -0.36 -5.04 -1.86
N ALA A 80 0.13 -4.39 -2.92
CA ALA A 80 0.49 -2.98 -2.87
C ALA A 80 -0.72 -2.06 -2.61
N LYS A 81 -1.91 -2.39 -3.16
CA LYS A 81 -3.16 -1.67 -2.84
C LYS A 81 -3.56 -1.82 -1.37
N ALA A 82 -3.40 -3.02 -0.79
CA ALA A 82 -3.66 -3.23 0.63
C ALA A 82 -2.73 -2.36 1.48
N THR A 83 -1.42 -2.38 1.20
CA THR A 83 -0.42 -1.53 1.87
C THR A 83 -0.75 -0.04 1.70
N GLN A 84 -1.16 0.40 0.51
CA GLN A 84 -1.58 1.79 0.27
C GLN A 84 -2.73 2.19 1.19
N ASN A 85 -3.76 1.34 1.29
CA ASN A 85 -4.94 1.62 2.12
C ASN A 85 -4.60 1.70 3.61
N ASP A 86 -3.73 0.81 4.10
CA ASP A 86 -3.28 0.81 5.49
C ASP A 86 -2.49 2.08 5.80
N LEU A 87 -1.54 2.46 4.94
CA LEU A 87 -0.79 3.72 5.09
C LEU A 87 -1.71 4.95 5.06
N GLU A 88 -2.70 5.00 4.17
CA GLU A 88 -3.67 6.09 4.11
C GLU A 88 -4.52 6.19 5.39
N LYS A 89 -4.84 5.05 6.01
CA LYS A 89 -5.54 4.99 7.30
C LYS A 89 -4.65 5.49 8.43
N ASP A 90 -3.40 5.02 8.50
CA ASP A 90 -2.43 5.42 9.51
C ASP A 90 -2.12 6.93 9.43
N ILE A 91 -1.96 7.47 8.23
CA ILE A 91 -1.79 8.92 8.01
C ILE A 91 -2.99 9.69 8.54
N LYS A 92 -4.23 9.29 8.19
CA LYS A 92 -5.44 9.96 8.67
C LYS A 92 -5.55 9.92 10.20
N SER A 93 -5.29 8.77 10.81
CA SER A 93 -5.28 8.63 12.27
C SER A 93 -4.23 9.53 12.90
N GLY A 94 -3.01 9.52 12.37
CA GLY A 94 -1.91 10.36 12.84
C GLY A 94 -2.20 11.86 12.69
N GLU A 95 -2.87 12.29 11.61
CA GLU A 95 -3.26 13.68 11.41
C GLU A 95 -4.29 14.16 12.45
N VAL A 96 -5.27 13.32 12.80
CA VAL A 96 -6.23 13.62 13.87
C VAL A 96 -5.52 13.72 15.22
N GLU A 97 -4.67 12.75 15.54
CA GLU A 97 -3.89 12.73 16.77
C GLU A 97 -2.94 13.92 16.90
N LEU A 98 -2.32 14.34 15.80
CA LEU A 98 -1.46 15.53 15.76
C LEU A 98 -2.28 16.80 16.01
N SER A 99 -3.47 16.91 15.42
CA SER A 99 -4.36 18.05 15.64
C SER A 99 -4.75 18.15 17.12
N GLN A 100 -5.17 17.05 17.72
CA GLN A 100 -5.53 17.00 19.14
C GLN A 100 -4.36 17.40 20.04
N ALA A 101 -3.15 16.92 19.75
CA ALA A 101 -1.96 17.30 20.51
C ALA A 101 -1.64 18.80 20.38
N LYS A 102 -1.77 19.39 19.18
CA LYS A 102 -1.60 20.83 18.97
C LYS A 102 -2.64 21.68 19.70
N ASP A 103 -3.86 21.18 19.86
CA ASP A 103 -4.88 21.87 20.64
C ASP A 103 -4.59 21.78 22.15
N GLN A 104 -4.11 20.63 22.64
CA GLN A 104 -3.61 20.48 24.02
C GLN A 104 -2.42 21.41 24.30
N GLU A 105 -1.49 21.56 23.36
CA GLU A 105 -0.37 22.50 23.48
C GLU A 105 -0.86 23.95 23.69
N LYS A 106 -1.84 24.40 22.91
CA LYS A 106 -2.42 25.74 23.04
C LYS A 106 -3.16 25.94 24.35
N GLU A 107 -3.89 24.93 24.80
CA GLU A 107 -4.61 24.98 26.08
C GLU A 107 -3.63 25.10 27.25
N LEU A 108 -2.56 24.30 27.26
CA LEU A 108 -1.50 24.36 28.27
C LEU A 108 -0.78 25.72 28.24
N ASP A 109 -0.42 26.24 27.07
CA ASP A 109 0.20 27.57 26.94
C ASP A 109 -0.71 28.69 27.48
N THR A 110 -2.02 28.59 27.24
CA THR A 110 -3.00 29.52 27.77
C THR A 110 -3.11 29.42 29.29
N LYS A 111 -3.16 28.20 29.84
CA LYS A 111 -3.21 27.93 31.28
C LYS A 111 -1.98 28.49 32.00
N ILE A 112 -0.80 28.28 31.44
CA ILE A 112 0.48 28.81 31.96
C ILE A 112 0.45 30.35 32.01
N LYS A 113 0.00 31.00 30.92
CA LYS A 113 -0.11 32.47 30.88
C LYS A 113 -1.06 33.02 31.94
N GLU A 114 -2.18 32.34 32.17
CA GLU A 114 -3.14 32.77 33.18
C GLU A 114 -2.61 32.56 34.61
N GLU A 115 -1.96 31.42 34.88
CA GLU A 115 -1.30 31.20 36.16
C GLU A 115 -0.14 32.18 36.41
N ASP A 116 0.67 32.52 35.38
CA ASP A 116 1.72 33.55 35.48
C ASP A 116 1.13 34.91 35.87
N LYS A 117 -0.03 35.32 35.32
CA LYS A 117 -0.73 36.55 35.75
C LYS A 117 -1.21 36.45 37.19
N GLN A 118 -1.74 35.29 37.59
CA GLN A 118 -2.26 35.10 38.94
C GLN A 118 -1.14 35.15 39.98
N ILE A 119 0.02 34.55 39.67
CA ILE A 119 1.26 34.65 40.45
C ILE A 119 1.65 36.12 40.65
N GLN A 120 1.72 36.92 39.57
CA GLN A 120 2.08 38.34 39.66
C GLN A 120 1.10 39.15 40.53
N LYS A 121 -0.21 38.87 40.41
CA LYS A 121 -1.23 39.52 41.23
C LYS A 121 -1.04 39.18 42.71
N THR A 122 -0.82 37.91 43.03
CA THR A 122 -0.59 37.47 44.41
C THR A 122 0.71 38.03 44.99
N GLU A 123 1.80 38.07 44.21
CA GLU A 123 3.06 38.72 44.62
C GLU A 123 2.87 40.20 44.94
N THR A 124 2.09 40.91 44.11
CA THR A 124 1.76 42.31 44.34
C THR A 124 0.94 42.51 45.61
N GLU A 125 -0.04 41.63 45.89
CA GLU A 125 -0.84 41.68 47.12
C GLU A 125 -0.01 41.37 48.37
N ILE A 126 0.92 40.41 48.30
CA ILE A 126 1.89 40.15 49.37
C ILE A 126 2.69 41.42 49.69
N GLY A 127 3.22 42.09 48.65
CA GLY A 127 3.97 43.35 48.82
C GLY A 127 3.15 44.46 49.48
N LYS A 128 1.84 44.55 49.22
CA LYS A 128 0.95 45.50 49.92
C LYS A 128 0.86 45.21 51.42
N TYR A 129 0.70 43.95 51.82
CA TYR A 129 0.65 43.57 53.23
C TYR A 129 2.02 43.68 53.92
N GLU A 130 3.12 43.45 53.21
CA GLU A 130 4.47 43.73 53.71
C GLU A 130 4.66 45.21 54.04
N ASN A 131 4.22 46.10 53.14
CA ASN A 131 4.26 47.54 53.38
C ASN A 131 3.36 47.95 54.54
N GLU A 132 2.15 47.39 54.64
CA GLU A 132 1.21 47.67 55.73
C GLU A 132 1.77 47.26 57.10
N MET A 133 2.42 46.10 57.20
CA MET A 133 3.07 45.67 58.44
C MET A 133 4.22 46.61 58.83
N SER A 134 5.06 47.01 57.86
CA SER A 134 6.15 47.97 58.10
C SER A 134 5.61 49.33 58.60
N GLN A 135 4.52 49.82 58.02
CA GLN A 135 3.84 51.04 58.51
C GLN A 135 3.29 50.87 59.92
N CYS A 136 2.66 49.73 60.23
CA CYS A 136 2.18 49.45 61.59
C CYS A 136 3.35 49.38 62.58
N GLN A 137 4.48 48.79 62.18
CA GLN A 137 5.67 48.71 63.03
C GLN A 137 6.24 50.08 63.36
N GLN A 138 6.29 51.00 62.38
CA GLN A 138 6.69 52.38 62.62
C GLN A 138 5.71 53.09 63.56
N GLN A 139 4.40 52.98 63.30
CA GLN A 139 3.36 53.59 64.14
C GLN A 139 3.41 53.06 65.59
N LEU A 140 3.74 51.78 65.79
CA LEU A 140 3.91 51.21 67.13
C LEU A 140 5.11 51.81 67.86
N GLN A 141 6.23 52.06 67.17
CA GLN A 141 7.39 52.73 67.75
C GLN A 141 7.04 54.17 68.15
N ASP A 142 6.40 54.93 67.25
CA ASP A 142 6.01 56.31 67.50
C ASP A 142 5.05 56.41 68.70
N LYS A 143 4.06 55.52 68.77
CA LYS A 143 3.11 55.44 69.89
C LYS A 143 3.77 55.02 71.20
N GLN A 144 4.77 54.13 71.14
CA GLN A 144 5.51 53.74 72.33
C GLN A 144 6.28 54.93 72.92
N ILE A 145 6.93 55.73 72.08
CA ILE A 145 7.62 56.97 72.49
C ILE A 145 6.63 57.96 73.14
N GLU A 146 5.45 58.14 72.55
CA GLU A 146 4.40 59.03 73.06
C GLU A 146 3.88 58.56 74.43
N ILE A 147 3.58 57.26 74.57
CA ILE A 147 3.15 56.65 75.85
C ILE A 147 4.24 56.83 76.92
N ASP A 148 5.51 56.57 76.59
CA ASP A 148 6.60 56.71 77.55
C ASP A 148 6.79 58.17 78.00
N SER A 149 6.62 59.14 77.08
CA SER A 149 6.61 60.57 77.41
C SER A 149 5.47 60.94 78.35
N LEU A 150 4.25 60.44 78.11
CA LEU A 150 3.10 60.68 78.99
C LEU A 150 3.31 60.05 80.37
N LYS A 151 3.88 58.85 80.46
CA LYS A 151 4.24 58.19 81.72
C LYS A 151 5.21 59.04 82.53
N VAL A 152 6.25 59.59 81.90
CA VAL A 152 7.21 60.50 82.56
C VAL A 152 6.49 61.75 83.07
N LYS A 153 5.70 62.43 82.23
CA LYS A 153 4.93 63.63 82.66
C LYS A 153 4.00 63.33 83.83
N LYS A 154 3.29 62.20 83.80
CA LYS A 154 2.40 61.78 84.88
C LYS A 154 3.19 61.57 86.17
N ASN A 155 4.33 60.87 86.11
CA ASN A 155 5.19 60.61 87.25
C ASN A 155 5.78 61.91 87.84
N ASP A 156 6.13 62.88 86.99
CA ASP A 156 6.56 64.22 87.45
C ASP A 156 5.45 64.95 88.22
N LYS A 157 4.21 64.89 87.76
CA LYS A 157 3.05 65.46 88.48
C LYS A 157 2.81 64.77 89.81
N GLU A 158 2.89 63.44 89.84
CA GLU A 158 2.76 62.65 91.06
C GLU A 158 3.84 63.02 92.10
N ASN A 159 5.09 63.16 91.65
CA ASN A 159 6.19 63.61 92.49
C ASN A 159 5.98 65.04 93.03
N ILE A 160 5.45 65.96 92.21
CA ILE A 160 5.11 67.33 92.64
C ILE A 160 4.01 67.29 93.71
N ILE A 161 2.94 66.52 93.50
CA ILE A 161 1.85 66.35 94.48
C ILE A 161 2.40 65.84 95.82
N ASN A 162 3.29 64.83 95.78
CA ASN A 162 3.89 64.26 96.98
C ASN A 162 4.76 65.26 97.75
N ARG A 163 5.40 66.22 97.07
CA ARG A 163 6.17 67.31 97.72
C ARG A 163 5.28 68.37 98.35
N ILE A 164 4.17 68.73 97.71
CA ILE A 164 3.26 69.78 98.19
C ILE A 164 2.43 69.31 99.40
N LYS A 165 2.13 68.01 99.50
CA LYS A 165 1.33 67.43 100.61
C LYS A 165 1.98 67.50 102.01
N GLY A 166 3.21 67.99 102.13
CA GLY A 166 3.93 68.09 103.40
C GLY A 166 3.53 69.25 104.33
N ASP A 167 2.81 70.27 103.83
CA ASP A 167 2.46 71.48 104.59
C ASP A 167 0.96 71.82 104.49
N ASN A 168 0.34 72.25 105.60
CA ASN A 168 -1.13 72.38 105.76
C ASN A 168 -1.70 73.77 105.39
N SER A 169 -1.18 74.41 104.34
CA SER A 169 -1.67 75.72 103.87
C SER A 169 -2.84 75.59 102.86
N LYS A 170 -3.83 76.49 102.92
CA LYS A 170 -4.97 76.52 101.98
C LYS A 170 -4.52 76.71 100.52
N GLU A 171 -3.42 77.41 100.29
CA GLU A 171 -2.89 77.70 98.95
C GLU A 171 -2.23 76.47 98.33
N GLN A 172 -1.59 75.64 99.16
CA GLN A 172 -1.03 74.35 98.73
C GLN A 172 -2.13 73.30 98.47
N GLN A 173 -3.24 73.31 99.22
CA GLN A 173 -4.41 72.45 98.93
C GLN A 173 -5.00 72.72 97.54
N SER A 174 -5.11 73.98 97.13
CA SER A 174 -5.59 74.34 95.79
C SER A 174 -4.63 73.87 94.69
N GLN A 175 -3.32 73.96 94.93
CA GLN A 175 -2.31 73.47 93.98
C GLN A 175 -2.32 71.94 93.86
N VAL A 176 -2.57 71.20 94.95
CA VAL A 176 -2.71 69.73 94.92
C VAL A 176 -3.90 69.32 94.06
N LEU A 177 -5.07 69.95 94.23
CA LEU A 177 -6.26 69.64 93.44
C LEU A 177 -6.03 69.89 91.94
N GLN A 178 -5.42 71.03 91.58
CA GLN A 178 -5.09 71.34 90.19
C GLN A 178 -4.12 70.30 89.58
N LYS A 179 -3.11 69.86 90.34
CA LYS A 179 -2.17 68.83 89.87
C LYS A 179 -2.81 67.45 89.78
N GLN A 180 -3.78 67.13 90.64
CA GLN A 180 -4.56 65.90 90.55
C GLN A 180 -5.43 65.87 89.29
N GLU A 181 -6.05 67.00 88.93
CA GLU A 181 -6.82 67.13 87.69
C GLU A 181 -5.92 67.00 86.44
N GLU A 182 -4.77 67.69 86.42
CA GLU A 182 -3.76 67.52 85.36
C GLU A 182 -3.30 66.05 85.22
N MET A 183 -3.14 65.35 86.34
CA MET A 183 -2.76 63.93 86.35
C MET A 183 -3.90 63.02 85.85
N LEU A 184 -5.16 63.34 86.16
CA LEU A 184 -6.32 62.59 85.65
C LEU A 184 -6.42 62.72 84.12
N ASN A 185 -6.23 63.94 83.59
CA ASN A 185 -6.20 64.18 82.15
C ASN A 185 -5.06 63.40 81.47
N LEU A 186 -3.87 63.35 82.08
CA LEU A 186 -2.75 62.55 81.58
C LEU A 186 -3.07 61.04 81.61
N GLN A 187 -3.82 60.55 82.61
CA GLN A 187 -4.26 59.16 82.70
C GLN A 187 -5.20 58.80 81.54
N GLU A 188 -6.21 59.63 81.27
CA GLU A 188 -7.17 59.42 80.17
C GLU A 188 -6.47 59.44 78.80
N GLU A 189 -5.52 60.37 78.61
CA GLU A 189 -4.71 60.42 77.40
C GLU A 189 -3.86 59.14 77.24
N LEU A 190 -3.28 58.64 78.33
CA LEU A 190 -2.51 57.39 78.34
C LEU A 190 -3.35 56.18 77.91
N GLU A 191 -4.56 56.04 78.48
CA GLU A 191 -5.49 54.96 78.12
C GLU A 191 -5.91 55.05 76.65
N MET A 192 -6.14 56.27 76.13
CA MET A 192 -6.43 56.49 74.71
C MET A 192 -5.27 56.04 73.81
N GLN A 193 -4.04 56.38 74.19
CA GLN A 193 -2.84 56.00 73.42
C GLN A 193 -2.58 54.49 73.46
N GLU A 194 -2.77 53.84 74.61
CA GLU A 194 -2.66 52.38 74.75
C GLU A 194 -3.72 51.66 73.90
N LYS A 195 -4.96 52.17 73.86
CA LYS A 195 -6.01 51.64 72.97
C LYS A 195 -5.63 51.79 71.50
N HIS A 196 -5.05 52.93 71.11
CA HIS A 196 -4.58 53.13 69.74
C HIS A 196 -3.43 52.18 69.39
N GLN A 197 -2.47 51.99 70.31
CA GLN A 197 -1.39 51.03 70.15
C GLN A 197 -1.93 49.60 69.94
N GLN A 198 -2.94 49.19 70.73
CA GLN A 198 -3.55 47.87 70.58
C GLN A 198 -4.26 47.71 69.22
N ASN A 199 -4.94 48.74 68.73
CA ASN A 199 -5.56 48.72 67.40
C ASN A 199 -4.51 48.54 66.28
N ILE A 200 -3.35 49.19 66.40
CA ILE A 200 -2.25 49.01 65.44
C ILE A 200 -1.70 47.58 65.50
N ARG A 201 -1.55 47.00 66.70
CA ARG A 201 -1.14 45.58 66.85
C ARG A 201 -2.10 44.64 66.16
N ASN A 202 -3.41 44.81 66.38
CA ASN A 202 -4.44 43.99 65.75
C ASN A 202 -4.40 44.10 64.22
N ARG A 203 -4.18 45.30 63.68
CA ARG A 203 -4.04 45.54 62.24
C ARG A 203 -2.79 44.86 61.67
N SER A 204 -1.65 44.98 62.35
CA SER A 204 -0.40 44.31 61.97
C SER A 204 -0.56 42.78 61.96
N GLU A 205 -1.21 42.21 62.98
CA GLU A 205 -1.46 40.77 63.05
C GLU A 205 -2.40 40.30 61.92
N ALA A 206 -3.44 41.06 61.61
CA ALA A 206 -4.34 40.77 60.50
C ALA A 206 -3.61 40.81 59.14
N ALA A 207 -2.74 41.80 58.91
CA ALA A 207 -1.92 41.89 57.72
C ALA A 207 -0.95 40.70 57.60
N SER A 208 -0.31 40.31 58.72
CA SER A 208 0.58 39.14 58.78
C SER A 208 -0.14 37.83 58.41
N LYS A 209 -1.33 37.60 58.98
CA LYS A 209 -2.16 36.42 58.66
C LYS A 209 -2.55 36.37 57.17
N LYS A 210 -2.96 37.51 56.60
CA LYS A 210 -3.29 37.60 55.17
C LYS A 210 -2.08 37.36 54.29
N LYS A 211 -0.92 37.95 54.62
CA LYS A 211 0.34 37.68 53.93
C LYS A 211 0.68 36.19 53.93
N ALA A 212 0.60 35.52 55.09
CA ALA A 212 0.89 34.10 55.20
C ALA A 212 0.00 33.24 54.29
N SER A 213 -1.32 33.51 54.29
CA SER A 213 -2.27 32.81 53.41
C SER A 213 -2.00 33.04 51.92
N LEU A 214 -1.66 34.28 51.53
CA LEU A 214 -1.28 34.59 50.16
C LEU A 214 0.04 33.90 49.76
N SER A 215 1.03 33.86 50.64
CA SER A 215 2.30 33.14 50.39
C SER A 215 2.08 31.65 50.17
N GLU A 216 1.18 31.01 50.92
CA GLU A 216 0.83 29.61 50.70
C GLU A 216 0.17 29.42 49.32
N THR A 217 -0.76 30.30 48.96
CA THR A 217 -1.42 30.31 47.65
C THR A 217 -0.40 30.50 46.51
N LEU A 218 0.54 31.43 46.68
CA LEU A 218 1.61 31.70 45.73
C LEU A 218 2.48 30.47 45.49
N ASN A 219 2.85 29.76 46.54
CA ASN A 219 3.65 28.53 46.43
C ASN A 219 2.90 27.43 45.66
N LYS A 220 1.60 27.26 45.91
CA LYS A 220 0.75 26.32 45.17
C LYS A 220 0.66 26.69 43.69
N LEU A 221 0.45 27.97 43.37
CA LEU A 221 0.41 28.47 41.99
C LEU A 221 1.75 28.26 41.27
N LYS A 222 2.87 28.60 41.91
CA LYS A 222 4.22 28.40 41.33
C LYS A 222 4.51 26.94 41.05
N LEU A 223 4.09 26.04 41.94
CA LEU A 223 4.25 24.60 41.74
C LEU A 223 3.38 24.09 40.59
N SER A 224 2.09 24.44 40.57
CA SER A 224 1.14 24.10 39.48
C SER A 224 1.69 24.54 38.13
N ASN A 225 2.13 25.79 38.03
CA ASN A 225 2.64 26.37 36.80
C ASN A 225 3.95 25.74 36.33
N LYS A 226 4.82 25.35 37.26
CA LYS A 226 6.01 24.56 36.93
C LYS A 226 5.63 23.22 36.31
N THR A 227 4.64 22.53 36.86
CA THR A 227 4.13 21.26 36.30
C THR A 227 3.51 21.48 34.92
N ASN A 228 2.66 22.49 34.75
CA ASN A 228 2.06 22.81 33.45
C ASN A 228 3.14 23.11 32.39
N LYS A 229 4.21 23.84 32.74
CA LYS A 229 5.36 24.10 31.85
C LYS A 229 6.07 22.81 31.43
N GLN A 230 6.25 21.86 32.35
CA GLN A 230 6.84 20.55 32.04
C GLN A 230 5.94 19.71 31.12
N GLU A 231 4.62 19.70 31.36
CA GLU A 231 3.64 19.03 30.50
C GLU A 231 3.61 19.65 29.09
N LEU A 232 3.72 20.98 28.98
CA LEU A 232 3.81 21.68 27.69
C LEU A 232 5.07 21.26 26.92
N ASP A 233 6.23 21.23 27.58
CA ASP A 233 7.49 20.82 26.95
C ASP A 233 7.44 19.36 26.48
N GLN A 234 6.80 18.48 27.26
CA GLN A 234 6.60 17.09 26.87
C GLN A 234 5.66 16.97 25.67
N THR A 235 4.53 17.69 25.69
CA THR A 235 3.56 17.73 24.59
C THR A 235 4.22 18.21 23.29
N LYS A 236 5.06 19.25 23.35
CA LYS A 236 5.84 19.74 22.18
C LYS A 236 6.78 18.68 21.61
N LYS A 237 7.45 17.90 22.47
CA LYS A 237 8.32 16.79 22.02
C LYS A 237 7.50 15.70 21.33
N ASP A 238 6.33 15.37 21.86
CA ASP A 238 5.48 14.33 21.31
C ASP A 238 4.82 14.76 20.00
N ILE A 239 4.43 16.03 19.86
CA ILE A 239 4.02 16.65 18.59
C ILE A 239 5.11 16.48 17.54
N LYS A 240 6.35 16.85 17.86
CA LYS A 240 7.47 16.74 16.92
C LYS A 240 7.69 15.29 16.45
N LYS A 241 7.66 14.33 17.36
CA LYS A 241 7.76 12.90 17.00
C LYS A 241 6.62 12.46 16.08
N LYS A 242 5.38 12.88 16.37
CA LYS A 242 4.22 12.58 15.51
C LYS A 242 4.36 13.19 14.12
N GLU A 243 4.88 14.42 14.01
CA GLU A 243 5.16 15.06 12.71
C GLU A 243 6.22 14.30 11.90
N GLU A 244 7.28 13.83 12.55
CA GLU A 244 8.32 12.99 11.94
C GLU A 244 7.74 11.66 11.45
N SER A 245 6.95 10.96 12.28
CA SER A 245 6.27 9.72 11.90
C SER A 245 5.31 9.92 10.72
N LEU A 246 4.50 10.98 10.73
CA LEU A 246 3.60 11.31 9.62
C LEU A 246 4.34 11.58 8.32
N THR A 247 5.48 12.28 8.40
CA THR A 247 6.33 12.53 7.24
C THR A 247 6.85 11.22 6.65
N ASN A 248 7.30 10.29 7.51
CA ASN A 248 7.75 8.97 7.09
C ASN A 248 6.62 8.17 6.42
N TYR A 249 5.43 8.09 7.02
CA TYR A 249 4.29 7.38 6.42
C TYR A 249 3.87 7.98 5.08
N LYS A 250 3.89 9.32 4.94
CA LYS A 250 3.62 9.98 3.66
C LYS A 250 4.67 9.65 2.60
N GLY A 251 5.94 9.52 3.00
CA GLY A 251 7.01 9.04 2.13
C GLY A 251 6.76 7.61 1.64
N GLN A 252 6.49 6.68 2.57
CA GLN A 252 6.16 5.29 2.25
C GLN A 252 4.94 5.17 1.33
N LEU A 253 3.91 5.99 1.55
CA LEU A 253 2.73 6.02 0.69
C LEU A 253 3.07 6.48 -0.74
N ALA A 254 3.99 7.44 -0.89
CA ALA A 254 4.46 7.88 -2.20
C ALA A 254 5.22 6.78 -2.93
N ASP A 255 6.08 6.04 -2.22
CA ASP A 255 6.82 4.91 -2.77
C ASP A 255 5.88 3.80 -3.25
N VAL A 256 4.90 3.40 -2.44
CA VAL A 256 3.88 2.41 -2.82
C VAL A 256 3.06 2.87 -4.02
N LYS A 257 2.71 4.16 -4.11
CA LYS A 257 2.02 4.71 -5.29
C LYS A 257 2.87 4.63 -6.55
N ASN A 258 4.18 4.86 -6.44
CA ASN A 258 5.11 4.72 -7.56
C ASN A 258 5.27 3.25 -8.00
N GLU A 259 5.33 2.32 -7.04
CA GLU A 259 5.32 0.88 -7.34
C GLU A 259 4.04 0.46 -8.04
N LEU A 260 2.88 0.89 -7.56
CA LEU A 260 1.58 0.62 -8.20
C LEU A 260 1.52 1.13 -9.64
N ASN A 261 2.00 2.35 -9.90
CA ASN A 261 2.10 2.90 -11.25
C ASN A 261 3.02 2.05 -12.15
N THR A 262 4.11 1.53 -11.59
CA THR A 262 5.02 0.63 -12.32
C THR A 262 4.34 -0.70 -12.63
N PHE A 263 3.63 -1.28 -11.67
CA PHE A 263 2.87 -2.50 -11.88
C PHE A 263 1.77 -2.33 -12.91
N GLN A 264 1.06 -1.19 -12.93
CA GLN A 264 0.06 -0.88 -13.95
C GLN A 264 0.67 -0.84 -15.36
N LYS A 265 1.81 -0.15 -15.53
CA LYS A 265 2.53 -0.15 -16.82
C LYS A 265 2.94 -1.55 -17.24
N ASN A 266 3.49 -2.35 -16.32
CA ASN A 266 3.85 -3.73 -16.61
C ASN A 266 2.63 -4.58 -16.99
N GLN A 267 1.47 -4.29 -16.39
CA GLN A 267 0.21 -4.98 -16.69
C GLN A 267 -0.25 -4.69 -18.11
N GLU A 268 -0.18 -3.43 -18.54
CA GLU A 268 -0.48 -3.00 -19.91
C GLU A 268 0.43 -3.72 -20.92
N THR A 269 1.76 -3.72 -20.68
CA THR A 269 2.72 -4.42 -21.54
C THR A 269 2.44 -5.92 -21.63
N MET A 270 2.12 -6.59 -20.51
CA MET A 270 1.79 -8.02 -20.54
C MET A 270 0.51 -8.31 -21.30
N ILE A 271 -0.52 -7.47 -21.16
CA ILE A 271 -1.78 -7.61 -21.92
C ILE A 271 -1.49 -7.48 -23.42
N GLU A 272 -0.65 -6.53 -23.83
CA GLU A 272 -0.24 -6.34 -25.22
C GLU A 272 0.54 -7.56 -25.76
N ASN A 273 1.50 -8.08 -24.99
CA ASN A 273 2.27 -9.28 -25.36
C ASN A 273 1.36 -10.50 -25.54
N ILE A 274 0.48 -10.77 -24.57
CA ILE A 274 -0.50 -11.87 -24.62
C ILE A 274 -1.40 -11.72 -25.84
N SER A 275 -1.88 -10.50 -26.14
CA SER A 275 -2.69 -10.25 -27.33
C SER A 275 -1.92 -10.51 -28.62
N THR A 276 -0.63 -10.16 -28.67
CA THR A 276 0.22 -10.34 -29.85
C THR A 276 0.51 -11.82 -30.10
N LEU A 277 0.93 -12.55 -29.06
CA LEU A 277 1.14 -14.00 -29.11
C LEU A 277 -0.14 -14.73 -29.51
N GLY A 278 -1.29 -14.33 -28.96
CA GLY A 278 -2.60 -14.88 -29.33
C GLY A 278 -2.90 -14.73 -30.83
N LYS A 279 -2.63 -13.55 -31.42
CA LYS A 279 -2.79 -13.31 -32.86
C LYS A 279 -1.83 -14.15 -33.69
N GLN A 280 -0.56 -14.23 -33.30
CA GLN A 280 0.44 -15.06 -33.98
C GLN A 280 0.03 -16.53 -33.99
N LYS A 281 -0.41 -17.06 -32.85
CA LYS A 281 -0.88 -18.44 -32.73
C LYS A 281 -2.06 -18.75 -33.65
N VAL A 282 -3.04 -17.84 -33.73
CA VAL A 282 -4.19 -17.99 -34.64
C VAL A 282 -3.73 -18.06 -36.09
N GLU A 283 -2.74 -17.23 -36.48
CA GLU A 283 -2.23 -17.24 -37.84
C GLU A 283 -1.44 -18.52 -38.16
N GLU A 284 -0.59 -18.99 -37.24
CA GLU A 284 0.13 -20.26 -37.41
C GLU A 284 -0.83 -21.47 -37.50
N TYR A 285 -1.95 -21.48 -36.76
CA TYR A 285 -2.98 -22.50 -36.93
C TYR A 285 -3.66 -22.46 -38.31
N LYS A 286 -3.89 -21.27 -38.88
CA LYS A 286 -4.43 -21.17 -40.23
C LYS A 286 -3.44 -21.74 -41.26
N ASN A 287 -2.15 -21.47 -41.11
CA ASN A 287 -1.10 -22.02 -41.97
C ASN A 287 -1.04 -23.54 -41.87
N TYR A 288 -1.03 -24.08 -40.65
CA TYR A 288 -1.10 -25.51 -40.40
C TYR A 288 -2.33 -26.15 -41.06
N LEU A 289 -3.51 -25.55 -40.88
CA LEU A 289 -4.76 -26.05 -41.46
C LEU A 289 -4.75 -26.01 -43.00
N ALA A 290 -4.15 -24.97 -43.59
CA ALA A 290 -3.99 -24.86 -45.04
C ALA A 290 -3.06 -25.95 -45.59
N ALA A 291 -1.93 -26.20 -44.93
CA ALA A 291 -1.00 -27.27 -45.30
C ALA A 291 -1.66 -28.66 -45.18
N ALA A 292 -2.38 -28.91 -44.08
CA ALA A 292 -3.11 -30.16 -43.87
C ALA A 292 -4.18 -30.41 -44.95
N LYS A 293 -4.93 -29.37 -45.35
CA LYS A 293 -5.91 -29.47 -46.45
C LYS A 293 -5.25 -29.80 -47.78
N LYS A 294 -4.07 -29.24 -48.07
CA LYS A 294 -3.32 -29.54 -49.30
C LYS A 294 -2.89 -31.01 -49.33
N ILE A 295 -2.39 -31.52 -48.20
CA ILE A 295 -2.04 -32.93 -48.05
C ILE A 295 -3.27 -33.81 -48.26
N GLU A 296 -4.40 -33.54 -47.59
CA GLU A 296 -5.63 -34.33 -47.73
C GLU A 296 -6.13 -34.37 -49.19
N GLN A 297 -6.11 -33.23 -49.89
CA GLN A 297 -6.48 -33.18 -51.31
C GLN A 297 -5.58 -34.06 -52.16
N ASN A 298 -4.29 -34.06 -51.88
CA ASN A 298 -3.33 -34.85 -52.63
C ASN A 298 -3.46 -36.35 -52.27
N GLU A 299 -3.70 -36.71 -51.01
CA GLU A 299 -3.97 -38.11 -50.59
C GLU A 299 -5.17 -38.70 -51.34
N ARG A 300 -6.25 -37.93 -51.50
CA ARG A 300 -7.41 -38.34 -52.32
C ARG A 300 -7.04 -38.60 -53.78
N LYS A 301 -6.13 -37.80 -54.36
CA LYS A 301 -5.63 -38.03 -55.73
C LYS A 301 -4.81 -39.32 -55.81
N ILE A 302 -3.95 -39.60 -54.82
CA ILE A 302 -3.24 -40.89 -54.74
C ILE A 302 -4.23 -42.03 -54.70
N GLU A 303 -5.24 -41.96 -53.83
CA GLU A 303 -6.18 -43.06 -53.67
C GLU A 303 -6.89 -43.37 -54.99
N GLN A 304 -7.24 -42.33 -55.76
CA GLN A 304 -7.76 -42.47 -57.12
C GLN A 304 -6.75 -43.15 -58.05
N ASN A 305 -5.50 -42.66 -58.09
CA ASN A 305 -4.44 -43.22 -58.94
C ASN A 305 -4.09 -44.67 -58.58
N LEU A 306 -4.04 -45.02 -57.28
CA LEU A 306 -3.81 -46.39 -56.81
C LEU A 306 -4.95 -47.33 -57.19
N ASN A 307 -6.20 -46.87 -57.10
CA ASN A 307 -7.35 -47.65 -57.54
C ASN A 307 -7.31 -47.87 -59.05
N GLU A 308 -6.90 -46.86 -59.82
CA GLU A 308 -6.69 -47.01 -61.26
C GLU A 308 -5.56 -47.98 -61.58
N LEU A 309 -4.41 -47.89 -60.91
CA LEU A 309 -3.29 -48.82 -61.09
C LEU A 309 -3.68 -50.26 -60.72
N ARG A 310 -4.49 -50.46 -59.67
CA ARG A 310 -5.05 -51.78 -59.32
C ARG A 310 -5.92 -52.33 -60.45
N PHE A 311 -6.79 -51.50 -61.02
CA PHE A 311 -7.64 -51.89 -62.15
C PHE A 311 -6.81 -52.24 -63.40
N GLN A 312 -5.83 -51.42 -63.73
CA GLN A 312 -4.93 -51.64 -64.86
C GLN A 312 -4.10 -52.91 -64.68
N ARG A 313 -3.56 -53.16 -63.49
CA ARG A 313 -2.83 -54.39 -63.17
C ARG A 313 -3.70 -55.63 -63.33
N GLN A 314 -4.97 -55.56 -62.92
CA GLN A 314 -5.91 -56.66 -63.14
C GLN A 314 -6.16 -56.90 -64.63
N ALA A 315 -6.36 -55.84 -65.42
CA ALA A 315 -6.54 -55.94 -66.86
C ALA A 315 -5.31 -56.58 -67.56
N ILE A 316 -4.09 -56.20 -67.16
CA ILE A 316 -2.84 -56.82 -67.65
C ILE A 316 -2.81 -58.32 -67.35
N LEU A 317 -3.16 -58.71 -66.12
CA LEU A 317 -3.19 -60.12 -65.74
C LEU A 317 -4.21 -60.90 -66.58
N ASP A 318 -5.41 -60.34 -66.78
CA ASP A 318 -6.45 -60.94 -67.61
C ASP A 318 -5.99 -61.09 -69.08
N TYR A 319 -5.32 -60.07 -69.64
CA TYR A 319 -4.76 -60.12 -70.99
C TYR A 319 -3.65 -61.15 -71.12
N ARG A 320 -2.74 -61.23 -70.15
CA ARG A 320 -1.67 -62.24 -70.11
C ARG A 320 -2.26 -63.66 -70.04
N MET A 321 -3.28 -63.87 -69.21
CA MET A 321 -3.99 -65.16 -69.13
C MET A 321 -4.63 -65.53 -70.47
N LYS A 322 -5.34 -64.61 -71.12
CA LYS A 322 -5.91 -64.85 -72.47
C LYS A 322 -4.84 -65.18 -73.51
N ILE A 323 -3.70 -64.49 -73.51
CA ILE A 323 -2.57 -64.81 -74.40
C ILE A 323 -2.10 -66.25 -74.15
N ILE A 324 -1.89 -66.63 -72.88
CA ILE A 324 -1.45 -67.99 -72.52
C ILE A 324 -2.47 -69.04 -73.01
N GLU A 325 -3.77 -68.82 -72.78
CA GLU A 325 -4.84 -69.71 -73.24
C GLU A 325 -4.84 -69.87 -74.77
N ILE A 326 -4.69 -68.77 -75.51
CA ILE A 326 -4.63 -68.78 -76.97
C ILE A 326 -3.36 -69.48 -77.46
N GLN A 327 -2.21 -69.20 -76.86
CA GLN A 327 -0.94 -69.86 -77.18
C GLN A 327 -1.00 -71.37 -76.92
N GLN A 328 -1.66 -71.80 -75.85
CA GLN A 328 -1.93 -73.21 -75.57
C GLN A 328 -2.82 -73.82 -76.67
N LYS A 329 -3.91 -73.15 -77.06
CA LYS A 329 -4.79 -73.60 -78.16
C LYS A 329 -4.05 -73.75 -79.49
N ILE A 330 -3.26 -72.74 -79.87
CA ILE A 330 -2.40 -72.78 -81.08
C ILE A 330 -1.42 -73.94 -80.99
N SER A 331 -0.75 -74.12 -79.84
CA SER A 331 0.20 -75.22 -79.64
C SER A 331 -0.48 -76.59 -79.74
N GLN A 332 -1.68 -76.73 -79.19
CA GLN A 332 -2.46 -77.97 -79.23
C GLN A 332 -3.00 -78.27 -80.63
N GLN A 333 -3.46 -77.24 -81.37
CA GLN A 333 -3.80 -77.35 -82.79
C GLN A 333 -2.57 -77.78 -83.60
N SER A 334 -1.43 -77.12 -83.45
CA SER A 334 -0.18 -77.50 -84.13
C SER A 334 0.23 -78.96 -83.86
N LEU A 335 0.04 -79.42 -82.63
CA LEU A 335 0.27 -80.81 -82.23
C LEU A 335 -0.71 -81.77 -82.92
N ASN A 336 -2.00 -81.43 -82.93
CA ASN A 336 -3.03 -82.20 -83.62
C ASN A 336 -2.78 -82.28 -85.13
N THR A 337 -2.38 -81.17 -85.77
CA THR A 337 -2.02 -81.12 -87.19
C THR A 337 -0.79 -81.98 -87.47
N LYS A 338 0.24 -81.94 -86.60
CA LYS A 338 1.41 -82.83 -86.72
C LYS A 338 1.04 -84.31 -86.54
N VAL A 339 0.14 -84.64 -85.62
CA VAL A 339 -0.36 -86.01 -85.42
C VAL A 339 -1.15 -86.49 -86.65
N GLN A 340 -2.03 -85.66 -87.21
CA GLN A 340 -2.77 -85.96 -88.44
C GLN A 340 -1.84 -86.15 -89.64
N GLN A 341 -0.84 -85.27 -89.81
CA GLN A 341 0.18 -85.42 -90.86
C GLN A 341 1.03 -86.69 -90.69
N LYS A 342 1.20 -87.18 -89.46
CA LYS A 342 1.88 -88.46 -89.16
C LYS A 342 0.98 -89.66 -89.39
N ALA A 343 -0.32 -89.55 -89.13
CA ALA A 343 -1.33 -90.58 -89.41
C ALA A 343 -1.65 -90.73 -90.92
N ILE A 344 -1.36 -89.71 -91.74
CA ILE A 344 -1.46 -89.75 -93.21
C ILE A 344 -0.19 -90.37 -93.85
N LYS A 345 0.91 -90.50 -93.08
CA LYS A 345 2.20 -91.05 -93.55
C LYS A 345 2.48 -92.50 -93.11
N ASN A 346 1.59 -93.09 -92.31
CA ASN A 346 1.54 -94.53 -92.01
C ASN A 346 0.27 -95.11 -92.66
#